data_AF-A0AA40CKB9-F1
#
_entry.id   AF-A0AA40CKB9-F1
#
_cell.length_a   1.000
_cell.length_b   1.000
_cell.length_c   1.000
_cell.angle_alpha   90.00
_cell.angle_beta   90.00
_cell.angle_gamma   90.00
#
_symmetry.space_group_name_H-M   'P 1'
#
loop_
_entity.id
_entity.type
_entity.pdbx_description
1 polymer ?
#
loop_
_entity_poly.entity_id
_entity_poly.type
_entity_poly.pdbx_seq_one_letter_code
_entity_poly.pdbx_strand_id
1 'polypeptide(L)'
;YHPLDEASQKIRLLRIHPPSEESSEIECTLYTARLDDNPQFTALSYAWGDPDITQTITVNGFPLEVTENLATALKHIQGTNVRPILDAFWADGICIDQSNVKERGHQVALMGQLYRNAQLVYSWVG
;
A
#
# COMPACT_ATOMS: atom_id res chain seq x y z
N TYR A 1 -12.98 1.93 -4.05
CA TYR A 1 -12.71 2.10 -2.60
C TYR A 1 -14.02 2.03 -1.81
N HIS A 2 -13.97 1.51 -0.58
CA HIS A 2 -15.05 1.67 0.40
C HIS A 2 -14.60 2.72 1.43
N PRO A 3 -15.37 3.79 1.68
CA PRO A 3 -14.98 4.85 2.61
C PRO A 3 -14.66 4.32 4.01
N LEU A 4 -13.56 4.82 4.60
CA LEU A 4 -13.26 4.56 6.00
C LEU A 4 -14.02 5.54 6.90
N ASP A 5 -14.65 5.01 7.94
CA ASP A 5 -15.32 5.84 8.96
C ASP A 5 -14.28 6.53 9.84
N GLU A 6 -14.30 7.86 9.88
CA GLU A 6 -13.40 8.73 10.66
C GLU A 6 -13.44 8.47 12.17
N ALA A 7 -14.57 7.97 12.69
CA ALA A 7 -14.68 7.61 14.10
C ALA A 7 -13.93 6.31 14.43
N SER A 8 -13.64 5.50 13.42
CA SER A 8 -12.92 4.25 13.55
C SER A 8 -11.46 4.45 13.14
N GLN A 9 -10.52 4.07 14.01
CA GLN A 9 -9.08 4.07 13.71
C GLN A 9 -8.74 2.95 12.69
N LYS A 10 -9.43 2.92 11.55
CA LYS A 10 -9.28 1.94 10.49
C LYS A 10 -8.28 2.43 9.47
N ILE A 11 -7.51 1.48 8.95
CA ILE A 11 -6.50 1.69 7.93
C ILE A 11 -6.68 0.61 6.87
N ARG A 12 -6.21 0.85 5.65
CA ARG A 12 -6.12 -0.22 4.65
C ARG A 12 -4.71 -0.79 4.63
N LEU A 13 -4.62 -2.09 4.46
CA LEU A 13 -3.37 -2.82 4.28
C LEU A 13 -3.43 -3.57 2.94
N LEU A 14 -2.27 -3.69 2.33
CA LEU A 14 -2.04 -4.28 1.03
C LEU A 14 -1.35 -5.62 1.19
N ARG A 15 -1.91 -6.67 0.62
CA ARG A 15 -1.21 -7.94 0.41
C ARG A 15 -0.76 -8.01 -1.04
N ILE A 16 0.53 -8.13 -1.26
CA ILE A 16 1.13 -8.29 -2.60
C ILE A 16 1.12 -9.79 -2.90
N HIS A 17 0.52 -10.21 -4.01
CA HIS A 17 0.50 -11.62 -4.38
C HIS A 17 1.82 -12.02 -5.05
N PRO A 18 2.23 -13.31 -4.95
CA PRO A 18 3.38 -13.80 -5.71
C PRO A 18 3.18 -13.57 -7.21
N PRO A 19 4.27 -13.54 -7.99
CA PRO A 19 4.16 -13.38 -9.44
C PRO A 19 3.36 -14.56 -10.03
N SER A 20 2.47 -14.25 -10.97
CA SER A 20 1.73 -15.27 -11.71
C SER A 20 2.62 -15.86 -12.81
N GLU A 21 2.46 -17.16 -13.09
CA GLU A 21 3.12 -17.80 -14.24
C GLU A 21 2.53 -17.31 -15.58
N GLU A 22 1.29 -16.81 -15.56
CA GLU A 22 0.53 -16.41 -16.75
C GLU A 22 0.59 -14.90 -17.02
N SER A 23 0.97 -14.09 -16.02
CA SER A 23 1.02 -12.63 -16.14
C SER A 23 2.18 -12.02 -15.35
N SER A 24 2.81 -11.01 -15.94
CA SER A 24 3.82 -10.18 -15.27
C SER A 24 3.23 -8.96 -14.54
N GLU A 25 1.90 -8.86 -14.51
CA GLU A 25 1.18 -7.78 -13.83
C GLU A 25 1.19 -7.97 -12.31
N ILE A 26 1.31 -6.86 -11.59
CA ILE A 26 1.26 -6.86 -10.14
C ILE A 26 -0.19 -7.01 -9.70
N GLU A 27 -0.48 -8.08 -8.97
CA GLU A 27 -1.76 -8.30 -8.33
C GLU A 27 -1.64 -8.09 -6.82
N CYS A 28 -2.60 -7.36 -6.24
CA CYS A 28 -2.68 -7.09 -4.83
C CYS A 28 -4.10 -7.26 -4.28
N THR A 29 -4.20 -7.57 -2.98
CA THR A 29 -5.45 -7.48 -2.22
C THR A 29 -5.38 -6.33 -1.23
N LEU A 30 -6.37 -5.45 -1.28
CA LEU A 30 -6.53 -4.34 -0.34
C LEU A 30 -7.63 -4.69 0.65
N TYR A 31 -7.31 -4.70 1.94
CA TYR A 31 -8.25 -5.01 3.01
C TYR A 31 -8.15 -4.00 4.15
N THR A 32 -9.17 -3.95 5.02
CA THR A 32 -9.22 -3.00 6.13
C THR A 32 -8.81 -3.68 7.43
N ALA A 33 -8.02 -2.98 8.25
CA ALA A 33 -7.64 -3.38 9.60
C ALA A 33 -7.94 -2.24 10.59
N ARG A 34 -8.09 -2.55 11.87
CA ARG A 34 -8.20 -1.54 12.94
C ARG A 34 -6.84 -1.36 13.59
N LEU A 35 -6.41 -0.12 13.81
CA LEU A 35 -5.19 0.18 14.56
C LEU A 35 -5.26 -0.30 16.01
N ASP A 36 -6.46 -0.29 16.61
CA ASP A 36 -6.69 -0.77 17.99
C ASP A 36 -6.31 -2.26 18.16
N ASP A 37 -6.38 -3.05 17.09
CA ASP A 37 -6.04 -4.48 17.08
C ASP A 37 -4.51 -4.70 16.95
N ASN A 38 -3.72 -3.62 16.92
CA ASN A 38 -2.27 -3.61 16.75
C ASN A 38 -1.77 -4.47 15.57
N PRO A 39 -2.26 -4.20 14.34
CA PRO A 39 -1.96 -5.03 13.18
C PRO A 39 -0.46 -5.00 12.90
N GLN A 40 0.08 -6.16 12.52
CA GLN A 40 1.47 -6.30 12.10
C GLN A 40 1.55 -6.03 10.60
N PHE A 41 2.29 -5.00 10.21
CA PHE A 41 2.50 -4.66 8.80
C PHE A 41 3.86 -4.00 8.58
N THR A 42 4.26 -3.99 7.31
CA THR A 42 5.44 -3.29 6.82
C THR A 42 5.02 -1.99 6.15
N ALA A 43 5.58 -0.85 6.56
CA ALA A 43 5.35 0.40 5.85
C ALA A 43 6.31 0.51 4.66
N LEU A 44 5.79 0.93 3.51
CA LEU A 44 6.60 1.29 2.36
C LEU A 44 6.89 2.79 2.41
N SER A 45 8.16 3.14 2.26
CA SER A 45 8.65 4.50 2.12
C SER A 45 9.29 4.61 0.74
N TYR A 46 8.80 5.51 -0.09
CA TYR A 46 9.24 5.66 -1.48
C TYR A 46 9.08 7.12 -1.89
N ALA A 47 9.87 7.56 -2.86
CA ALA A 47 9.60 8.84 -3.50
C ALA A 47 8.31 8.74 -4.32
N TRP A 48 7.38 9.68 -4.14
CA TRP A 48 6.09 9.68 -4.86
C TRP A 48 6.27 9.63 -6.38
N GLY A 49 7.28 10.33 -6.91
CA GLY A 49 7.52 10.43 -8.34
C GLY A 49 6.59 11.45 -9.00
N ASP A 50 6.54 11.37 -10.33
CA ASP A 50 5.67 12.22 -11.14
C ASP A 50 4.23 11.64 -11.15
N PRO A 51 3.21 12.38 -10.68
CA PRO A 51 1.83 11.91 -10.66
C PRO A 51 1.25 11.67 -12.06
N ASP A 52 1.82 12.25 -13.12
CA ASP A 52 1.38 12.06 -14.50
C ASP A 52 2.03 10.83 -15.16
N ILE A 53 3.01 10.20 -14.50
CA ILE A 53 3.69 8.98 -14.95
C ILE A 53 3.23 7.81 -14.08
N THR A 54 2.22 7.09 -14.57
CA THR A 54 1.59 5.98 -13.86
C THR A 54 1.83 4.64 -14.54
N GLN A 55 1.69 3.57 -13.75
CA GLN A 55 1.54 2.21 -14.23
C GLN A 55 0.27 1.62 -13.63
N THR A 56 -0.40 0.75 -14.39
CA THR A 56 -1.58 0.03 -13.90
C THR A 56 -1.15 -1.22 -13.15
N ILE A 57 -1.75 -1.40 -11.97
CA ILE A 57 -1.70 -2.64 -11.20
C ILE A 57 -3.13 -3.14 -10.96
N THR A 58 -3.27 -4.42 -10.64
CA THR A 58 -4.57 -4.98 -10.28
C THR A 58 -4.73 -5.03 -8.76
N VAL A 59 -5.78 -4.39 -8.23
CA VAL A 59 -6.12 -4.39 -6.80
C VAL A 59 -7.54 -4.88 -6.60
N ASN A 60 -7.71 -5.98 -5.86
CA ASN A 60 -9.02 -6.64 -5.65
C ASN A 60 -9.75 -6.96 -6.97
N GLY A 61 -9.01 -7.30 -8.03
CA GLY A 61 -9.55 -7.62 -9.36
C GLY A 61 -9.92 -6.41 -10.22
N PHE A 62 -9.60 -5.18 -9.78
CA PHE A 62 -9.85 -3.95 -10.53
C PHE A 62 -8.53 -3.24 -10.87
N PRO A 63 -8.41 -2.63 -12.06
CA PRO A 63 -7.24 -1.83 -12.41
C PRO A 63 -7.16 -0.58 -11.52
N LEU A 64 -5.94 -0.28 -11.07
CA LEU A 64 -5.61 0.92 -10.30
C LEU A 64 -4.33 1.53 -10.88
N GLU A 65 -4.38 2.82 -11.20
CA GLU A 65 -3.20 3.58 -11.60
C GLU A 65 -2.42 4.01 -10.35
N VAL A 66 -1.14 3.69 -10.34
CA VAL A 66 -0.19 4.12 -9.31
C VAL A 66 1.01 4.75 -9.97
N THR A 67 1.69 5.66 -9.26
CA THR A 67 2.95 6.26 -9.74
C THR A 67 3.98 5.19 -10.09
N GLU A 68 4.79 5.41 -11.12
CA GLU A 68 5.83 4.47 -11.57
C GLU A 68 6.75 4.01 -10.42
N ASN A 69 7.12 4.91 -9.51
CA ASN A 69 7.98 4.57 -8.37
C ASN A 69 7.33 3.53 -7.45
N LEU A 70 6.03 3.69 -7.16
CA LEU A 70 5.28 2.74 -6.36
C LEU A 70 5.16 1.39 -7.08
N ALA A 71 4.81 1.39 -8.37
CA ALA A 71 4.73 0.16 -9.16
C ALA A 71 6.07 -0.60 -9.16
N THR A 72 7.17 0.12 -9.36
CA THR A 72 8.52 -0.46 -9.37
C THR A 72 8.90 -1.04 -8.01
N ALA A 73 8.60 -0.32 -6.93
CA ALA A 73 8.81 -0.81 -5.56
C ALA A 73 8.03 -2.11 -5.30
N LEU A 74 6.75 -2.16 -5.67
CA LEU A 74 5.91 -3.34 -5.52
C LEU A 74 6.43 -4.53 -6.34
N LYS A 75 6.86 -4.28 -7.60
CA LYS A 75 7.44 -5.31 -8.47
C LYS A 75 8.72 -5.89 -7.89
N HIS A 76 9.56 -5.04 -7.31
CA HIS A 76 10.78 -5.48 -6.65
C HIS A 76 10.45 -6.38 -5.46
N ILE A 77 9.52 -5.95 -4.59
CA ILE A 77 9.07 -6.76 -3.43
C ILE A 77 8.50 -8.11 -3.88
N GLN A 78 7.73 -8.14 -4.97
CA GLN A 78 7.16 -9.37 -5.53
C GLN A 78 8.24 -10.31 -6.09
N GLY A 79 9.27 -9.77 -6.75
CA GLY A 79 10.31 -10.53 -7.44
C GLY A 79 11.50 -10.95 -6.56
N THR A 80 11.64 -10.40 -5.35
CA THR A 80 12.75 -10.78 -4.47
C THR A 80 12.54 -12.17 -3.87
N ASN A 81 13.57 -13.04 -3.94
CA ASN A 81 13.60 -14.32 -3.21
C ASN A 81 13.60 -14.16 -1.68
N VAL A 82 13.76 -12.92 -1.19
CA VAL A 82 13.56 -12.58 0.22
C VAL A 82 12.06 -12.42 0.42
N ARG A 83 11.41 -13.49 0.89
CA ARG A 83 10.01 -13.38 1.31
C ARG A 83 9.92 -12.33 2.42
N PRO A 84 9.03 -11.35 2.29
CA PRO A 84 8.72 -10.45 3.39
C PRO A 84 8.36 -11.26 4.63
N ILE A 85 8.85 -10.84 5.80
CA ILE A 85 8.52 -11.50 7.07
C ILE A 85 7.01 -11.41 7.35
N LEU A 86 6.36 -10.37 6.81
CA LEU A 86 4.94 -10.10 6.95
C LEU A 86 4.27 -10.03 5.59
N ASP A 87 3.06 -10.58 5.48
CA ASP A 87 2.24 -10.55 4.26
C ASP A 87 1.51 -9.20 4.06
N ALA A 88 1.56 -8.31 5.06
CA ALA A 88 0.81 -7.07 5.09
C ALA A 88 1.73 -5.85 4.89
N PHE A 89 1.36 -5.00 3.94
CA PHE A 89 2.05 -3.77 3.62
C PHE A 89 1.14 -2.57 3.79
N TRP A 90 1.73 -1.41 4.05
CA TRP A 90 1.06 -0.13 3.98
C TRP A 90 1.83 0.79 3.04
N ALA A 91 1.18 1.26 1.99
CA ALA A 91 1.70 2.26 1.07
C ALA A 91 0.60 3.30 0.85
N ASP A 92 0.86 4.54 1.21
CA ASP A 92 -0.09 5.64 1.16
C ASP A 92 -0.73 5.86 -0.22
N GLY A 93 0.00 5.61 -1.32
CA GLY A 93 -0.53 5.71 -2.69
C GLY A 93 -1.67 4.75 -3.00
N ILE A 94 -1.81 3.64 -2.25
CA ILE A 94 -2.86 2.63 -2.46
C ILE A 94 -3.78 2.52 -1.24
N CYS A 95 -3.21 2.56 -0.03
CA CYS A 95 -3.93 2.36 1.22
C CYS A 95 -4.81 3.56 1.59
N ILE A 96 -4.49 4.76 1.10
CA ILE A 96 -5.30 5.96 1.26
C ILE A 96 -6.08 6.20 -0.03
N ASP A 97 -7.39 6.46 0.09
CA ASP A 97 -8.18 6.90 -1.06
C ASP A 97 -7.79 8.35 -1.42
N GLN A 98 -6.97 8.50 -2.45
CA GLN A 98 -6.43 9.78 -2.90
C GLN A 98 -7.51 10.73 -3.44
N SER A 99 -8.66 10.20 -3.86
CA SER A 99 -9.78 10.97 -4.42
C SER A 99 -10.68 11.59 -3.33
N ASN A 100 -10.71 10.96 -2.14
CA ASN A 100 -11.51 11.43 -1.02
C ASN A 100 -10.68 12.35 -0.13
N VAL A 101 -10.75 13.66 -0.37
CA VAL A 101 -9.97 14.69 0.36
C VAL A 101 -10.14 14.59 1.88
N LYS A 102 -11.36 14.30 2.36
CA LYS A 102 -11.67 14.22 3.79
C LYS A 102 -11.00 13.00 4.43
N GLU A 103 -11.17 11.82 3.82
CA GLU A 103 -10.53 10.58 4.26
C GLU A 103 -9.00 10.69 4.17
N ARG A 104 -8.49 11.24 3.05
CA ARG A 104 -7.06 11.46 2.84
C ARG A 104 -6.47 12.33 3.94
N GLY A 105 -7.10 13.45 4.28
CA GLY A 105 -6.65 14.32 5.37
C GLY A 105 -6.56 13.58 6.71
N HIS A 106 -7.57 12.75 7.01
CA HIS A 106 -7.57 11.93 8.22
C HIS A 106 -6.45 10.87 8.21
N GLN A 107 -6.28 10.13 7.12
CA GLN A 107 -5.24 9.10 7.02
C GLN A 107 -3.82 9.68 7.00
N VAL A 108 -3.62 10.85 6.38
CA VAL A 108 -2.34 11.58 6.43
C VAL A 108 -1.99 11.98 7.87
N ALA A 109 -2.97 12.40 8.67
CA ALA A 109 -2.75 12.70 10.08
C ALA A 109 -2.32 11.46 10.90
N LEU A 110 -2.65 10.24 10.44
CA LEU A 110 -2.23 8.98 11.07
C LEU A 110 -0.83 8.52 10.64
N MET A 111 -0.20 9.11 9.61
CA MET A 111 1.06 8.61 9.06
C MET A 111 2.17 8.47 10.10
N GLY A 112 2.31 9.46 10.99
CA GLY A 112 3.32 9.41 12.05
C GLY A 112 3.14 8.23 13.01
N GLN A 113 1.88 7.85 13.29
CA GLN A 113 1.56 6.66 14.09
C GLN A 113 1.77 5.38 13.29
N LEU A 114 1.43 5.37 12.01
CA LEU A 114 1.59 4.22 11.13
C LEU A 114 3.06 3.82 10.96
N TYR A 115 3.93 4.78 10.64
CA TYR A 115 5.37 4.49 10.54
C TYR A 115 5.98 4.07 11.87
N ARG A 116 5.49 4.62 13.00
CA ARG A 116 5.96 4.23 14.33
C ARG A 116 5.54 2.81 14.71
N ASN A 117 4.34 2.39 14.31
CA ASN A 117 3.75 1.11 14.68
C ASN A 117 4.08 -0.01 13.66
N ALA A 118 4.57 0.35 12.48
CA ALA A 118 5.04 -0.62 11.50
C ALA A 118 6.18 -1.46 12.09
N GLN A 119 6.14 -2.76 11.84
CA GLN A 119 7.20 -3.67 12.30
C GLN A 119 8.50 -3.47 11.54
N LEU A 120 8.38 -3.02 10.30
CA LEU A 120 9.48 -2.73 9.41
C LEU A 120 9.08 -1.55 8.52
N VAL A 121 10.08 -0.79 8.10
CA VAL A 121 9.92 0.21 7.04
C VAL A 121 10.84 -0.17 5.89
N TYR A 122 10.26 -0.55 4.76
CA TYR A 122 11.01 -0.74 3.51
C TYR A 122 11.16 0.61 2.82
N SER A 123 12.40 1.04 2.61
CA SER A 123 12.70 2.26 1.87
C SER A 123 13.11 1.92 0.43
N TRP A 124 12.38 2.46 -0.54
CA TRP A 124 12.65 2.33 -1.96
C TRP A 124 13.16 3.67 -2.51
N VAL A 125 14.35 3.64 -3.10
CA VAL A 125 15.06 4.85 -3.56
C VAL A 125 15.14 4.98 -5.10
N GLY A 126 14.56 4.04 -5.84
CA GLY A 126 14.68 3.97 -7.31
C GLY A 126 15.84 3.10 -7.74
#